data_AF-D7C6Y8-F1
#
_entry.id   AF-D7C6Y8-F1
#
_cell.length_a   1.000
_cell.length_b   1.000
_cell.length_c   1.000
_cell.angle_alpha   90.00
_cell.angle_beta   90.00
_cell.angle_gamma   90.00
#
_symmetry.space_group_name_H-M   'P 1'
#
loop_
_entity.id
_entity.type
_entity.pdbx_description
1 polymer ?
#
loop_
_entity_poly.entity_id
_entity_poly.type
_entity_poly.pdbx_seq_one_letter_code
_entity_poly.pdbx_strand_id
1 'polypeptide(L)'
;MDEGLYVRFQSTVRNDRGYFTGVFGLVNGLARDGKLTAEQERFRRANNDWYNAAYPDPSSVDPTVYDRELHPGAAAWFKSTSRDLIKRVDGYLEILAVHGIGCRMMRSSDPGRILYEDEYQIVVVPHKPGPDQPSSATTRDA
;
A
#
# COMPACT_ATOMS: atom_id res chain seq x y z
N MET A 1 7.65 -5.31 -22.31
CA MET A 1 8.13 -4.10 -21.62
C MET A 1 7.01 -3.64 -20.71
N ASP A 2 7.16 -3.86 -19.39
CA ASP A 2 6.17 -3.54 -18.34
C ASP A 2 6.28 -2.07 -17.86
N GLU A 3 6.68 -1.16 -18.75
CA GLU A 3 7.18 0.18 -18.40
C GLU A 3 6.10 1.13 -17.84
N GLY A 4 4.83 0.71 -17.87
CA GLY A 4 3.72 1.41 -17.22
C GLY A 4 2.97 0.55 -16.21
N LEU A 5 3.47 -0.63 -15.81
CA LEU A 5 2.76 -1.49 -14.87
C LEU A 5 3.15 -1.15 -13.43
N TYR A 6 2.16 -0.82 -12.61
CA TYR A 6 2.33 -0.53 -11.20
C TYR A 6 1.75 -1.64 -10.33
N VAL A 7 2.37 -1.87 -9.17
CA VAL A 7 2.01 -2.92 -8.22
C VAL A 7 1.75 -2.32 -6.85
N ARG A 8 0.67 -2.73 -6.18
CA ARG A 8 0.37 -2.33 -4.81
C ARG A 8 -0.11 -3.53 -4.00
N PHE A 9 0.30 -3.60 -2.74
CA PHE A 9 -0.23 -4.56 -1.79
C PHE A 9 -1.13 -3.83 -0.81
N GLN A 10 -2.38 -4.29 -0.69
CA GLN A 10 -3.39 -3.61 0.12
C GLN A 10 -4.34 -4.59 0.79
N SER A 11 -5.01 -4.11 1.83
CA SER A 11 -6.09 -4.79 2.52
C SER A 11 -7.17 -5.28 1.54
N THR A 12 -7.74 -6.43 1.85
CA THR A 12 -8.95 -6.95 1.19
C THR A 12 -10.22 -6.21 1.63
N VAL A 13 -10.18 -5.54 2.78
CA VAL A 13 -11.28 -4.75 3.35
C VAL A 13 -10.93 -3.26 3.41
N ARG A 14 -11.93 -2.40 3.24
CA ARG A 14 -11.77 -0.96 3.44
C ARG A 14 -11.68 -0.66 4.95
N ASN A 15 -10.87 0.32 5.32
CA ASN A 15 -10.88 0.88 6.66
C ASN A 15 -12.13 1.76 6.88
N ASP A 16 -12.33 2.26 8.10
CA ASP A 16 -13.48 3.09 8.48
C ASP A 16 -13.67 4.35 7.63
N ARG A 17 -12.64 4.76 6.89
CA ARG A 17 -12.63 5.91 6.00
C ARG A 17 -12.89 5.53 4.54
N GLY A 18 -13.22 4.27 4.27
CA GLY A 18 -13.54 3.76 2.94
C GLY A 18 -12.33 3.44 2.07
N TYR A 19 -11.09 3.39 2.59
CA TYR A 19 -9.90 3.14 1.77
C TYR A 19 -9.24 1.79 2.06
N PHE A 20 -8.60 1.20 1.05
CA PHE A 20 -7.79 0.00 1.22
C PHE A 20 -6.40 0.36 1.74
N THR A 21 -6.17 0.07 3.02
CA THR A 21 -4.87 0.30 3.68
C THR A 21 -3.76 -0.49 3.00
N GLY A 22 -2.62 0.14 2.72
CA GLY A 22 -1.46 -0.52 2.14
C GLY A 22 -0.75 -1.46 3.12
N VAL A 23 0.04 -2.40 2.60
CA VAL A 23 0.75 -3.43 3.40
C VAL A 23 1.53 -2.87 4.59
N PHE A 24 2.32 -1.81 4.39
CA PHE A 24 3.07 -1.17 5.48
C PHE A 24 2.15 -0.55 6.54
N GLY A 25 1.05 0.07 6.09
CA GLY A 25 0.04 0.64 6.99
C GLY A 25 -0.64 -0.42 7.86
N LEU A 26 -0.89 -1.62 7.30
CA LEU A 26 -1.46 -2.75 8.04
C LEU A 26 -0.51 -3.24 9.14
N VAL A 27 0.75 -3.51 8.80
CA VAL A 27 1.75 -3.98 9.78
C VAL A 27 2.08 -2.92 10.82
N ASN A 28 2.16 -1.64 10.42
CA ASN A 28 2.33 -0.54 11.37
C ASN A 28 1.09 -0.35 12.28
N GLY A 29 -0.11 -0.71 11.80
CA GLY A 29 -1.32 -0.80 12.61
C GLY A 29 -1.19 -1.86 13.71
N LEU A 30 -0.80 -3.09 13.34
CA LEU A 30 -0.51 -4.16 14.31
C LEU A 30 0.54 -3.76 15.35
N ALA A 31 1.60 -3.09 14.92
CA ALA A 31 2.66 -2.61 15.81
C ALA A 31 2.13 -1.62 16.85
N ARG A 32 1.33 -0.64 16.38
CA ARG A 32 0.71 0.38 17.24
C ARG A 32 -0.25 -0.24 18.26
N ASP A 33 -0.97 -1.28 17.85
CA ASP A 33 -1.90 -2.02 18.71
C ASP A 33 -1.18 -3.00 19.67
N GLY A 34 0.15 -3.10 19.63
CA GLY A 34 0.93 -4.03 20.47
C GLY A 34 0.72 -5.50 20.11
N LYS A 35 0.27 -5.80 18.88
CA LYS A 35 -0.06 -7.17 18.44
C LYS A 35 1.13 -7.92 17.85
N LEU A 36 2.21 -7.22 17.47
CA LEU A 36 3.39 -7.88 16.91
C LEU A 36 4.20 -8.59 17.99
N THR A 37 4.72 -9.78 17.66
CA THR A 37 5.73 -10.43 18.49
C THR A 37 7.04 -9.63 18.46
N ALA A 38 7.93 -9.88 19.42
CA ALA A 38 9.24 -9.21 19.45
C ALA A 38 10.07 -9.45 18.17
N GLU A 39 9.93 -10.62 17.55
CA GLU A 39 10.59 -10.94 16.27
C GLU A 39 9.97 -10.18 15.10
N GLN A 40 8.64 -10.12 15.02
CA GLN A 40 7.94 -9.36 13.99
C GLN A 40 8.23 -7.87 14.08
N GLU A 41 8.35 -7.33 15.30
CA GLU A 41 8.71 -5.93 15.53
C GLU A 41 10.16 -5.65 15.11
N ARG A 42 11.11 -6.55 15.40
CA ARG A 42 12.48 -6.45 14.90
C ARG A 42 12.54 -6.49 13.38
N PHE A 43 11.81 -7.42 12.75
CA PHE A 43 11.69 -7.50 11.29
C PHE A 43 11.15 -6.19 10.72
N ARG A 44 10.03 -5.68 11.25
CA ARG A 44 9.39 -4.44 10.79
C ARG A 44 10.34 -3.26 10.85
N ARG A 45 11.04 -3.08 11.98
CA ARG A 45 11.99 -1.97 12.16
C ARG A 45 13.15 -2.08 11.17
N ALA A 46 13.85 -3.21 11.13
CA ALA A 46 14.99 -3.41 10.24
C ALA A 46 14.62 -3.21 8.76
N ASN A 47 13.43 -3.66 8.35
CA ASN A 47 12.99 -3.48 6.96
C ASN A 47 12.54 -2.04 6.68
N ASN A 48 11.81 -1.38 7.58
CA ASN A 48 11.42 0.01 7.43
C ASN A 48 12.65 0.94 7.37
N ASP A 49 13.64 0.72 8.24
CA ASP A 49 14.88 1.50 8.26
C ASP A 49 15.65 1.34 6.95
N TRP A 50 15.69 0.13 6.39
CA TRP A 50 16.27 -0.10 5.08
C TRP A 50 15.50 0.58 3.96
N TYR A 51 14.16 0.55 3.94
CA TYR A 51 13.38 1.27 2.91
C TYR A 51 13.66 2.77 2.97
N ASN A 52 13.69 3.35 4.16
CA ASN A 52 13.99 4.76 4.37
C ASN A 52 15.41 5.14 3.93
N ALA A 53 16.38 4.23 4.07
CA ALA A 53 17.75 4.47 3.65
C ALA A 53 17.97 4.23 2.15
N ALA A 54 17.25 3.27 1.55
CA ALA A 54 17.45 2.85 0.18
C ALA A 54 16.64 3.67 -0.83
N TYR A 55 15.54 4.31 -0.42
CA TYR A 55 14.61 4.97 -1.34
C TYR A 55 14.17 6.35 -0.86
N PRO A 56 13.85 7.26 -1.81
CA PRO A 56 13.22 8.52 -1.47
C PRO A 56 11.91 8.31 -0.70
N ASP A 57 11.74 9.05 0.39
CA ASP A 57 10.42 9.24 1.00
C ASP A 57 9.67 10.33 0.23
N PRO A 58 8.54 10.02 -0.43
CA PRO A 58 7.74 11.02 -1.14
C PRO A 58 7.39 12.24 -0.27
N SER A 59 7.17 12.03 1.03
CA SER A 59 6.79 13.08 1.99
C SER A 59 7.95 14.06 2.29
N SER A 60 9.19 13.64 2.06
CA SER A 60 10.37 14.50 2.19
C SER A 60 10.57 15.39 0.96
N VAL A 61 10.01 15.01 -0.20
CA VAL A 61 10.03 15.82 -1.42
C VAL A 61 8.83 16.77 -1.47
N ASP A 62 7.63 16.24 -1.20
CA ASP A 62 6.39 17.01 -1.06
C ASP A 62 5.62 16.54 0.19
N PRO A 63 5.61 17.34 1.27
CA PRO A 63 4.91 16.96 2.51
C PRO A 63 3.39 16.87 2.35
N THR A 64 2.82 17.41 1.27
CA THR A 64 1.38 17.38 1.00
C THR A 64 0.93 16.13 0.23
N VAL A 65 1.86 15.28 -0.22
CA VAL A 65 1.56 14.14 -1.11
C VAL A 65 0.55 13.14 -0.51
N TYR A 66 0.54 12.99 0.82
CA TYR A 66 -0.43 12.19 1.57
C TYR A 66 -1.42 13.02 2.39
N ASP A 67 -1.48 14.33 2.16
CA ASP A 67 -2.48 15.20 2.77
C ASP A 67 -3.87 14.69 2.40
N ARG A 68 -4.71 14.48 3.41
CA ARG A 68 -5.97 13.75 3.25
C ARG A 68 -7.11 14.65 2.78
N GLU A 69 -6.99 15.96 3.00
CA GLU A 69 -7.94 16.96 2.57
C GLU A 69 -7.67 17.33 1.10
N LEU A 70 -6.39 17.47 0.74
CA LEU A 70 -5.96 17.76 -0.63
C LEU A 70 -6.02 16.52 -1.54
N HIS A 71 -5.62 15.36 -1.01
CA HIS A 71 -5.42 14.13 -1.77
C HIS A 71 -6.15 12.93 -1.14
N PRO A 72 -7.49 12.94 -1.10
CA PRO A 72 -8.28 11.88 -0.47
C PRO A 72 -8.01 10.53 -1.14
N GLY A 73 -7.51 9.58 -0.34
CA GLY A 73 -7.20 8.23 -0.80
C GLY A 73 -5.85 8.07 -1.49
N ALA A 74 -4.97 9.08 -1.41
CA ALA A 74 -3.60 9.00 -1.91
C ALA A 74 -2.92 7.69 -1.49
N ALA A 75 -2.32 7.00 -2.46
CA ALA A 75 -1.80 5.66 -2.30
C ALA A 75 -0.51 5.47 -3.08
N ALA A 76 0.52 4.96 -2.41
CA ALA A 76 1.77 4.52 -3.04
C ALA A 76 1.58 3.24 -3.86
N TRP A 77 2.23 3.18 -5.01
CA TRP A 77 2.39 2.00 -5.84
C TRP A 77 3.85 1.85 -6.25
N PHE A 78 4.34 0.63 -6.26
CA PHE A 78 5.66 0.32 -6.80
C PHE A 78 5.59 0.29 -8.32
N LYS A 79 6.65 0.72 -9.00
CA LYS A 79 6.86 0.35 -10.40
C LYS A 79 7.16 -1.15 -10.46
N SER A 80 6.61 -1.87 -11.44
CA SER A 80 6.79 -3.32 -11.56
C SER A 80 8.27 -3.73 -11.74
N THR A 81 9.09 -2.80 -12.23
CA THR A 81 10.54 -2.91 -12.38
C THR A 81 11.29 -2.91 -11.05
N SER A 82 10.68 -2.41 -9.96
CA SER A 82 11.25 -2.27 -8.61
C SER A 82 11.25 -3.59 -7.84
N ARG A 83 11.82 -4.63 -8.45
CA ARG A 83 11.72 -6.03 -8.02
C ARG A 83 12.25 -6.26 -6.61
N ASP A 84 13.34 -5.61 -6.23
CA ASP A 84 13.94 -5.78 -4.90
C ASP A 84 13.06 -5.21 -3.79
N LEU A 85 12.38 -4.08 -4.06
CA LEU A 85 11.42 -3.47 -3.15
C LEU A 85 10.20 -4.38 -2.98
N ILE A 86 9.69 -4.89 -4.10
CA ILE A 86 8.51 -5.75 -4.12
C ILE A 86 8.80 -7.06 -3.39
N LYS A 87 9.96 -7.68 -3.60
CA LYS A 87 10.36 -8.94 -2.95
C LYS A 87 10.41 -8.81 -1.42
N ARG A 88 10.87 -7.68 -0.89
CA ARG A 88 10.90 -7.45 0.56
C ARG A 88 9.51 -7.36 1.20
N VAL A 89 8.46 -7.14 0.41
CA VAL A 89 7.08 -7.15 0.92
C VAL A 89 6.66 -8.54 1.41
N ASP A 90 7.27 -9.62 0.93
CA ASP A 90 6.91 -11.00 1.29
C ASP A 90 6.90 -11.21 2.82
N GLY A 91 7.92 -10.74 3.54
CA GLY A 91 7.95 -10.88 5.00
C GLY A 91 6.88 -10.05 5.73
N TYR A 92 6.40 -8.95 5.14
CA TYR A 92 5.23 -8.24 5.68
C TYR A 92 3.94 -9.04 5.46
N LEU A 93 3.81 -9.72 4.31
CA LEU A 93 2.65 -10.58 4.03
C LEU A 93 2.61 -11.78 4.96
N GLU A 94 3.75 -12.38 5.29
CA GLU A 94 3.85 -13.46 6.28
C GLU A 94 3.35 -12.99 7.67
N ILE A 95 3.77 -11.80 8.11
CA ILE A 95 3.27 -11.22 9.36
C ILE A 95 1.75 -11.08 9.30
N LEU A 96 1.20 -10.49 8.24
CA LEU A 96 -0.25 -10.29 8.11
C LEU A 96 -1.01 -11.62 8.10
N ALA A 97 -0.48 -12.64 7.44
CA ALA A 97 -1.08 -13.98 7.38
C ALA A 97 -1.16 -14.64 8.76
N VAL A 98 -0.10 -14.54 9.57
CA VAL A 98 -0.08 -15.04 10.97
C VAL A 98 -1.17 -14.35 11.82
N HIS A 99 -1.45 -13.07 11.55
CA HIS A 99 -2.46 -12.29 12.24
C HIS A 99 -3.86 -12.39 11.61
N GLY A 100 -4.06 -13.23 10.59
CA GLY A 100 -5.35 -13.40 9.91
C GLY A 100 -5.81 -12.17 9.13
N ILE A 101 -4.91 -11.25 8.78
CA ILE A 101 -5.21 -10.03 8.05
C ILE A 101 -5.05 -10.28 6.55
N GLY A 102 -6.16 -10.24 5.81
CA GLY A 102 -6.16 -10.42 4.35
C GLY A 102 -5.53 -9.24 3.61
N CYS A 103 -4.46 -9.52 2.85
CA CYS A 103 -3.78 -8.58 1.96
C CYS A 103 -3.71 -9.16 0.54
N ARG A 104 -3.94 -8.34 -0.49
CA ARG A 104 -3.89 -8.74 -1.90
C ARG A 104 -2.95 -7.85 -2.70
N MET A 105 -2.33 -8.43 -3.72
CA MET A 105 -1.57 -7.70 -4.73
C MET A 105 -2.52 -7.19 -5.82
N MET A 106 -2.42 -5.90 -6.12
CA MET A 106 -3.06 -5.21 -7.22
C MET A 106 -2.03 -4.89 -8.29
N ARG A 107 -2.46 -4.93 -9.55
CA ARG A 107 -1.69 -4.47 -10.70
C ARG A 107 -2.55 -3.51 -11.51
N SER A 108 -1.98 -2.40 -11.95
CA SER A 108 -2.68 -1.45 -12.83
C SER A 108 -1.67 -0.70 -13.67
N SER A 109 -2.03 -0.39 -14.93
CA SER A 109 -1.28 0.57 -15.75
C SER A 109 -1.77 2.01 -15.61
N ASP A 110 -2.93 2.19 -14.98
CA ASP A 110 -3.54 3.49 -14.71
C ASP A 110 -4.20 3.46 -13.32
N PRO A 111 -3.42 3.51 -12.23
CA PRO A 111 -3.95 3.41 -10.87
C PRO A 111 -4.60 4.72 -10.39
N GLY A 112 -4.48 5.82 -11.14
CA GLY A 112 -4.99 7.13 -10.75
C GLY A 112 -4.15 8.29 -11.26
N ARG A 113 -4.50 9.50 -10.82
CA ARG A 113 -3.73 10.71 -11.10
C ARG A 113 -2.46 10.72 -10.26
N ILE A 114 -1.30 10.74 -10.91
CA ILE A 114 0.02 10.79 -10.27
C ILE A 114 0.21 12.15 -9.56
N LEU A 115 0.59 12.09 -8.29
CA LEU A 115 1.02 13.22 -7.46
C LEU A 115 2.54 13.28 -7.34
N TYR A 116 3.17 12.11 -7.34
CA TYR A 116 4.60 11.94 -7.15
C TYR A 116 5.07 10.75 -7.97
N GLU A 117 6.26 10.85 -8.54
CA GLU A 117 6.92 9.77 -9.25
C GLU A 117 8.43 9.86 -9.08
N ASP A 118 9.06 8.72 -8.77
CA ASP A 118 10.52 8.53 -8.79
C ASP A 118 10.89 7.27 -9.59
N GLU A 119 12.15 6.82 -9.51
CA GLU A 119 12.63 5.62 -10.21
C GLU A 119 11.93 4.32 -9.78
N TYR A 120 11.35 4.28 -8.58
CA TYR A 120 10.88 3.08 -7.90
C TYR A 120 9.37 3.03 -7.62
N GLN A 121 8.73 4.18 -7.47
CA GLN A 121 7.34 4.27 -7.03
C GLN A 121 6.63 5.49 -7.59
N ILE A 122 5.30 5.42 -7.49
CA ILE A 122 4.40 6.55 -7.70
C ILE A 122 3.48 6.70 -6.50
N VAL A 123 3.01 7.92 -6.23
CA VAL A 123 1.87 8.17 -5.36
C VAL A 123 0.73 8.71 -6.22
N VAL A 124 -0.45 8.10 -6.11
CA VAL A 124 -1.62 8.49 -6.90
C VAL A 124 -2.82 8.80 -6.04
N VAL A 125 -3.66 9.70 -6.51
CA VAL A 125 -5.08 9.75 -6.11
C VAL A 125 -5.84 8.78 -7.01
N PRO A 126 -6.50 7.74 -6.44
CA PRO A 126 -7.31 6.83 -7.23
C PRO A 126 -8.37 7.57 -8.03
N HIS A 127 -8.63 7.11 -9.25
CA HIS A 127 -9.77 7.61 -10.01
C HIS A 127 -11.04 7.46 -9.18
N LYS A 128 -11.94 8.45 -9.24
CA LYS A 128 -13.29 8.28 -8.68
C LYS A 128 -13.88 7.03 -9.36
N PRO A 129 -14.54 6.12 -8.61
CA PRO A 129 -15.31 5.08 -9.27
C PRO A 129 -16.28 5.78 -10.21
N GLY A 130 -16.13 5.53 -11.51
CA GLY A 130 -17.09 6.00 -12.49
C GLY A 130 -18.48 5.43 -12.14
N PRO A 131 -19.56 6.03 -12.65
CA PRO A 131 -20.93 5.56 -12.38
C PRO A 131 -21.18 4.10 -12.82
N ASP A 132 -20.23 3.45 -13.50
CA ASP A 132 -20.42 2.18 -14.20
C ASP A 132 -19.52 1.04 -13.71
N GLN A 133 -18.97 1.12 -12.50
CA GLN A 133 -18.38 -0.06 -11.85
C GLN A 133 -19.32 -0.63 -10.79
N PRO A 134 -19.83 -1.87 -10.95
CA PRO A 134 -20.63 -2.50 -9.93
C PRO A 134 -19.77 -2.66 -8.68
N SER A 135 -20.19 -1.98 -7.62
CA SER A 135 -19.70 -2.23 -6.27
C SER A 135 -19.85 -3.73 -6.04
N SER A 136 -18.74 -4.44 -5.80
CA SER A 136 -18.80 -5.83 -5.32
C SER A 136 -19.30 -5.81 -3.87
N ALA A 137 -20.56 -5.42 -3.70
CA ALA A 137 -21.35 -5.74 -2.54
C ALA A 137 -21.65 -7.24 -2.66
N THR A 138 -20.98 -8.00 -1.81
CA THR A 138 -21.32 -9.38 -1.46
C THR A 138 -22.84 -9.54 -1.41
N THR A 139 -23.40 -10.21 -2.41
CA THR A 139 -24.72 -10.82 -2.27
C THR A 139 -24.54 -11.99 -1.32
N ARG A 140 -25.00 -11.80 -0.08
CA ARG A 140 -25.27 -12.88 0.85
C ARG A 140 -26.79 -13.11 0.86
N ASP A 141 -27.13 -14.39 0.80
CA ASP A 141 -28.36 -15.04 1.26
C ASP A 141 -29.64 -14.90 0.42
N ALA A 142 -30.01 -16.00 -0.22
CA ALA A 142 -31.16 -16.82 0.21
C ALA A 142 -30.89 -18.31 -0.14
#